data_AF-A0A6M3JNE1-F1
#
_entry.id   AF-A0A6M3JNE1-F1
#
_cell.length_a   1.000
_cell.length_b   1.000
_cell.length_c   1.000
_cell.angle_alpha   90.00
_cell.angle_beta   90.00
_cell.angle_gamma   90.00
#
_symmetry.space_group_name_H-M   'P 1'
#
loop_
_entity.id
_entity.type
_entity.pdbx_description
1 polymer ?
#
loop_
_entity_poly.entity_id
_entity_poly.type
_entity_poly.pdbx_seq_one_letter_code
_entity_poly.pdbx_strand_id
1 'polypeptide(L)'
;MRLISYMNEQLKANTVDDVLAIVQKDCKQAITQFRKNRYLLYRGTTSIGDNLIVKKTLKKNRIPQDIQRGTHKILDKFFFEIFGWKARSDSVICTNNIYNAENYGDYAYIVFPIGRFRCIWYPNSPDFIENIPTYCEFDNITNDREMENLRNHYNKYEKDDDKIEIETISEFRIKILNKLKSIVKNCKTGDLNRISDDNVEIMMNCKEYYLIYQKIEGRLLDAILKTN
;
A
#
# COMPACT_ATOMS: atom_id res chain seq x y z
N MET A 1 24.93 -12.95 -4.73
CA MET A 1 23.83 -12.69 -5.69
C MET A 1 22.92 -13.91 -5.76
N ARG A 2 21.65 -13.80 -5.38
CA ARG A 2 20.62 -14.82 -5.64
C ARG A 2 19.61 -14.21 -6.61
N LEU A 3 19.73 -14.57 -7.89
CA LEU A 3 18.68 -14.36 -8.89
C LEU A 3 17.53 -15.30 -8.53
N ILE A 4 16.59 -14.83 -7.71
CA ILE A 4 15.27 -15.45 -7.61
C ILE A 4 14.56 -15.04 -8.89
N SER A 5 14.65 -15.88 -9.93
CA SER A 5 13.81 -15.80 -11.10
C SER A 5 12.36 -16.03 -10.63
N TYR A 6 11.62 -14.95 -10.39
CA TYR A 6 10.17 -15.03 -10.34
C TYR A 6 9.72 -15.47 -11.73
N MET A 7 9.42 -16.76 -11.88
CA MET A 7 8.73 -17.27 -13.06
C MET A 7 7.36 -16.59 -13.11
N ASN A 8 7.29 -15.45 -13.79
CA ASN A 8 6.02 -14.89 -14.21
C ASN A 8 5.43 -15.91 -15.19
N GLU A 9 4.34 -16.56 -14.82
CA GLU A 9 3.57 -17.36 -15.75
C GLU A 9 3.02 -16.39 -16.81
N GLN A 10 3.60 -16.43 -18.00
CA GLN A 10 3.13 -15.61 -19.12
C GLN A 10 1.75 -16.13 -19.52
N LEU A 11 0.73 -15.35 -19.18
CA LEU A 11 -0.62 -15.61 -19.64
C LEU A 11 -0.70 -15.26 -21.12
N LYS A 12 -1.23 -16.18 -21.93
CA LYS A 12 -1.55 -15.92 -23.34
C LYS A 12 -2.83 -15.10 -23.40
N ALA A 13 -2.72 -13.78 -23.25
CA ALA A 13 -3.82 -12.85 -23.40
C ALA A 13 -3.38 -11.74 -24.36
N ASN A 14 -3.92 -11.80 -25.57
CA ASN A 14 -3.56 -10.89 -26.66
C ASN A 14 -4.66 -9.85 -26.91
N THR A 15 -5.84 -10.06 -26.34
CA THR A 15 -7.01 -9.20 -26.49
C THR A 15 -7.59 -8.79 -25.14
N VAL A 16 -8.42 -7.74 -25.15
CA VAL A 16 -9.18 -7.34 -23.94
C VAL A 16 -10.15 -8.44 -23.50
N ASP A 17 -10.71 -9.21 -24.43
CA ASP A 17 -11.65 -10.27 -24.12
C ASP A 17 -10.95 -11.45 -23.41
N ASP A 18 -9.71 -11.76 -23.80
CA ASP A 18 -8.89 -12.75 -23.08
C ASP A 18 -8.64 -12.31 -21.64
N VAL A 19 -8.25 -11.03 -21.45
CA VAL A 19 -8.04 -10.43 -20.13
C VAL A 19 -9.33 -10.51 -19.31
N LEU A 20 -10.47 -10.14 -19.91
CA LEU A 20 -11.78 -10.16 -19.26
C LEU A 20 -12.14 -11.57 -18.79
N ALA A 21 -11.97 -12.58 -19.65
CA ALA A 21 -12.26 -13.97 -19.32
C ALA A 21 -11.42 -14.46 -18.13
N ILE A 22 -10.15 -14.07 -18.07
CA ILE A 22 -9.24 -14.39 -16.96
C ILE A 22 -9.72 -13.72 -15.65
N VAL A 23 -9.99 -12.41 -15.66
CA VAL A 23 -10.41 -11.72 -14.44
C VAL A 23 -11.81 -12.15 -13.97
N GLN A 24 -12.74 -12.44 -14.88
CA GLN A 24 -14.07 -12.95 -14.52
C GLN A 24 -14.01 -14.31 -13.82
N LYS A 25 -13.06 -15.16 -14.24
CA LYS A 25 -12.84 -16.46 -13.63
C LYS A 25 -12.24 -16.34 -12.23
N ASP A 26 -11.17 -15.55 -12.10
CA ASP A 26 -10.27 -15.61 -10.94
C ASP A 26 -10.50 -14.47 -9.91
N CYS A 27 -11.12 -13.37 -10.32
CA CYS A 27 -11.24 -12.12 -9.55
C CYS A 27 -12.69 -11.73 -9.23
N LYS A 28 -13.58 -12.71 -9.03
CA LYS A 28 -15.02 -12.49 -8.81
C LYS A 28 -15.33 -11.44 -7.72
N GLN A 29 -14.69 -11.54 -6.55
CA GLN A 29 -14.88 -10.57 -5.46
C GLN A 29 -14.49 -9.15 -5.89
N ALA A 30 -13.36 -9.01 -6.59
CA ALA A 30 -12.86 -7.70 -7.04
C ALA A 30 -13.82 -7.05 -8.03
N ILE A 31 -14.29 -7.82 -9.02
CA ILE A 31 -15.27 -7.37 -10.01
C ILE A 31 -16.54 -6.86 -9.33
N THR A 32 -17.09 -7.61 -8.37
CA THR A 32 -18.28 -7.18 -7.62
C THR A 32 -18.05 -5.86 -6.88
N GLN A 33 -16.85 -5.65 -6.33
CA GLN A 33 -16.53 -4.42 -5.60
C GLN A 33 -16.28 -3.23 -6.53
N PHE A 34 -15.56 -3.42 -7.64
CA PHE A 34 -15.32 -2.39 -8.65
C PHE A 34 -16.60 -1.92 -9.34
N ARG A 35 -17.56 -2.81 -9.59
CA ARG A 35 -18.89 -2.42 -10.11
C ARG A 35 -19.60 -1.41 -9.21
N LYS A 36 -19.45 -1.55 -7.89
CA LYS A 36 -20.11 -0.66 -6.92
C LYS A 36 -19.44 0.71 -6.83
N ASN A 37 -18.10 0.75 -6.86
CA ASN A 37 -17.35 1.97 -6.64
C ASN A 37 -16.91 2.70 -7.90
N ARG A 38 -16.91 2.04 -9.06
CA ARG A 38 -16.47 2.58 -10.37
C ARG A 38 -15.00 3.02 -10.45
N TYR A 39 -14.22 2.89 -9.39
CA TYR A 39 -12.77 3.14 -9.40
C TYR A 39 -11.99 1.83 -9.44
N LEU A 40 -10.89 1.84 -10.18
CA LEU A 40 -9.90 0.77 -10.22
C LEU A 40 -8.75 1.07 -9.27
N LEU A 41 -7.92 0.07 -8.99
CA LEU A 41 -6.68 0.24 -8.22
C LEU A 41 -5.49 0.20 -9.16
N TYR A 42 -4.52 1.07 -8.89
CA TYR A 42 -3.32 1.23 -9.67
C TYR A 42 -2.09 1.00 -8.81
N ARG A 43 -1.04 0.47 -9.44
CA ARG A 43 0.28 0.38 -8.84
C ARG A 43 1.37 0.68 -9.86
N GLY A 44 2.30 1.54 -9.47
CA GLY A 44 3.56 1.75 -10.17
C GLY A 44 4.50 0.56 -10.02
N THR A 45 5.08 0.11 -11.13
CA THR A 45 6.17 -0.88 -11.14
C THR A 45 6.95 -0.79 -12.45
N THR A 46 8.09 -1.49 -12.51
CA THR A 46 8.82 -1.69 -13.76
C THR A 46 7.95 -2.40 -14.80
N SER A 47 8.30 -2.20 -16.07
CA SER A 47 7.55 -2.73 -17.21
C SER A 47 7.24 -4.23 -17.10
N ILE A 48 6.01 -4.63 -17.43
CA ILE A 48 5.62 -6.04 -17.62
C ILE A 48 5.88 -6.54 -19.06
N GLY A 49 6.59 -5.75 -19.87
CA GLY A 49 6.83 -6.01 -21.29
C GLY A 49 5.57 -5.77 -22.13
N ASP A 50 5.47 -6.51 -23.24
CA ASP A 50 4.33 -6.41 -24.19
C ASP A 50 3.07 -7.16 -23.72
N ASN A 51 3.08 -7.71 -22.50
CA ASN A 51 1.96 -8.46 -21.96
C ASN A 51 0.82 -7.53 -21.54
N LEU A 52 -0.41 -7.82 -21.95
CA LEU A 52 -1.60 -7.10 -21.47
C LEU A 52 -1.90 -7.38 -19.99
N ILE A 53 -1.50 -8.56 -19.50
CA ILE A 53 -1.75 -9.03 -18.15
C ILE A 53 -0.61 -9.92 -17.67
N VAL A 54 -0.19 -9.76 -16.43
CA VAL A 54 0.78 -10.65 -15.77
C VAL A 54 0.27 -11.04 -14.40
N LYS A 55 0.35 -12.35 -14.10
CA LYS A 55 0.09 -12.87 -12.76
C LYS A 55 1.28 -12.62 -11.85
N LYS A 56 1.02 -12.13 -10.64
CA LYS A 56 2.02 -11.89 -9.60
C LYS A 56 1.59 -12.58 -8.30
N THR A 57 2.58 -13.08 -7.58
CA THR A 57 2.41 -13.55 -6.19
C THR A 57 2.81 -12.43 -5.25
N LEU A 58 2.08 -12.28 -4.14
CA LEU A 58 2.43 -11.32 -3.10
C LEU A 58 3.84 -11.60 -2.57
N LYS A 59 4.74 -10.62 -2.73
CA LYS A 59 6.06 -10.65 -2.09
C LYS A 59 5.90 -10.41 -0.59
N LYS A 60 6.23 -11.41 0.21
CA LYS A 60 6.31 -11.29 1.68
C LYS A 60 7.62 -10.63 2.10
N ASN A 61 7.63 -10.02 3.27
CA ASN A 61 8.81 -9.37 3.87
C ASN A 61 9.44 -8.31 2.94
N ARG A 62 8.60 -7.39 2.44
CA ARG A 62 9.08 -6.27 1.62
C ARG A 62 10.06 -5.40 2.43
N ILE A 63 11.08 -4.89 1.74
CA ILE A 63 11.99 -3.90 2.30
C ILE A 63 11.41 -2.53 1.93
N PRO A 64 11.19 -1.64 2.90
CA PRO A 64 10.70 -0.29 2.60
C PRO A 64 11.73 0.48 1.77
N GLN A 65 11.23 1.33 0.87
CA GLN A 65 12.04 2.25 0.06
C GLN A 65 12.17 3.61 0.76
N ASP A 66 11.04 4.20 1.15
CA ASP A 66 10.98 5.59 1.63
C ASP A 66 10.87 5.73 3.15
N ILE A 67 10.78 4.61 3.88
CA ILE A 67 10.69 4.61 5.35
C ILE A 67 11.79 3.73 5.96
N GLN A 68 12.32 4.18 7.10
CA GLN A 68 13.32 3.43 7.85
C GLN A 68 12.80 2.05 8.28
N ARG A 69 13.70 1.05 8.27
CA ARG A 69 13.36 -0.34 8.58
C ARG A 69 12.80 -0.52 10.00
N GLY A 70 13.28 0.24 10.98
CA GLY A 70 12.79 0.22 12.36
C GLY A 70 11.32 0.62 12.42
N THR A 71 10.98 1.79 11.87
CA THR A 71 9.60 2.27 11.76
C THR A 71 8.70 1.29 11.04
N HIS A 72 9.15 0.73 9.91
CA HIS A 72 8.39 -0.26 9.15
C HIS A 72 8.05 -1.50 10.00
N LYS A 73 9.01 -2.02 10.77
CA LYS A 73 8.76 -3.16 11.68
C LYS A 73 7.78 -2.81 12.80
N ILE A 74 7.87 -1.60 13.36
CA ILE A 74 6.95 -1.11 14.40
C ILE A 74 5.53 -0.98 13.83
N LEU A 75 5.37 -0.40 12.64
CA LEU A 75 4.09 -0.31 11.96
C LEU A 75 3.51 -1.69 11.68
N ASP A 76 4.30 -2.62 11.13
CA ASP A 76 3.85 -3.99 10.92
C ASP A 76 3.44 -4.70 12.21
N LYS A 77 4.12 -4.43 13.33
CA LYS A 77 3.73 -4.91 14.65
C LYS A 77 2.36 -4.35 15.04
N PHE A 78 2.14 -3.05 14.92
CA PHE A 78 0.85 -2.44 15.25
C PHE A 78 -0.27 -2.88 14.31
N PHE A 79 -0.01 -3.00 13.00
CA PHE A 79 -0.97 -3.56 12.06
C PHE A 79 -1.34 -5.00 12.41
N PHE A 80 -0.36 -5.81 12.83
CA PHE A 80 -0.62 -7.17 13.27
C PHE A 80 -1.45 -7.22 14.55
N GLU A 81 -1.13 -6.39 15.55
CA GLU A 81 -1.89 -6.28 16.80
C GLU A 81 -3.36 -5.87 16.56
N ILE A 82 -3.60 -4.93 15.64
CA ILE A 82 -4.93 -4.31 15.43
C ILE A 82 -5.77 -5.06 14.39
N PHE A 83 -5.17 -5.49 13.28
CA PHE A 83 -5.89 -6.07 12.13
C PHE A 83 -5.56 -7.54 11.88
N GLY A 84 -4.53 -8.09 12.55
CA GLY A 84 -4.13 -9.49 12.41
C GLY A 84 -3.23 -9.78 11.21
N TRP A 85 -2.63 -8.76 10.57
CA TRP A 85 -1.57 -8.97 9.56
C TRP A 85 -0.59 -7.80 9.48
N LYS A 86 0.60 -8.06 8.93
CA LYS A 86 1.66 -7.07 8.74
C LYS A 86 1.41 -6.26 7.48
N ALA A 87 0.58 -5.22 7.55
CA ALA A 87 0.06 -4.55 6.35
C ALA A 87 1.14 -3.98 5.41
N ARG A 88 2.28 -3.52 5.94
CA ARG A 88 3.37 -2.98 5.11
C ARG A 88 4.27 -4.10 4.54
N SER A 89 4.49 -5.19 5.27
CA SER A 89 5.25 -6.34 4.74
C SER A 89 4.46 -7.27 3.82
N ASP A 90 3.15 -7.43 4.07
CA ASP A 90 2.32 -8.52 3.53
C ASP A 90 1.11 -8.00 2.74
N SER A 91 1.27 -6.91 2.00
CA SER A 91 0.22 -6.39 1.11
C SER A 91 0.76 -6.01 -0.27
N VAL A 92 -0.13 -5.83 -1.23
CA VAL A 92 0.11 -5.04 -2.43
C VAL A 92 -0.19 -3.60 -2.05
N ILE A 93 0.74 -2.67 -2.29
CA ILE A 93 0.44 -1.24 -2.13
C ILE A 93 -0.09 -0.76 -3.48
N CYS A 94 -1.24 -0.11 -3.46
CA CYS A 94 -1.90 0.44 -4.64
C CYS A 94 -2.63 1.73 -4.24
N THR A 95 -3.12 2.47 -5.22
CA THR A 95 -3.91 3.69 -5.03
C THR A 95 -5.05 3.72 -6.03
N ASN A 96 -6.12 4.45 -5.76
CA ASN A 96 -7.18 4.72 -6.73
C ASN A 96 -6.86 5.89 -7.69
N ASN A 97 -5.67 6.48 -7.58
CA ASN A 97 -5.21 7.55 -8.47
C ASN A 97 -4.03 7.08 -9.34
N ILE A 98 -4.27 7.00 -10.65
CA ILE A 98 -3.26 6.57 -11.63
C ILE A 98 -2.01 7.46 -11.63
N TYR A 99 -2.17 8.79 -11.50
CA TYR A 99 -1.04 9.72 -11.49
C TYR A 99 -0.14 9.51 -10.27
N ASN A 100 -0.73 9.20 -9.12
CA ASN A 100 0.04 8.83 -7.94
C ASN A 100 0.78 7.51 -8.16
N ALA A 101 0.14 6.52 -8.78
CA ALA A 101 0.78 5.24 -9.08
C ALA A 101 1.99 5.40 -10.02
N GLU A 102 1.93 6.28 -11.01
CA GLU A 102 3.02 6.56 -11.95
C GLU A 102 4.28 7.14 -11.27
N ASN A 103 4.15 7.75 -10.08
CA ASN A 103 5.32 8.23 -9.33
C ASN A 103 6.17 7.10 -8.72
N TYR A 104 5.66 5.87 -8.63
CA TYR A 104 6.32 4.74 -7.96
C TYR A 104 6.92 3.70 -8.93
N GLY A 105 6.92 3.95 -10.25
CA GLY A 105 7.55 3.07 -11.23
C GLY A 105 7.48 3.64 -12.65
N ASP A 106 8.11 2.94 -13.60
CA ASP A 106 8.16 3.40 -15.01
C ASP A 106 6.77 3.46 -15.66
N TYR A 107 5.84 2.63 -15.16
CA TYR A 107 4.46 2.53 -15.63
C TYR A 107 3.53 2.25 -14.47
N ALA A 108 2.29 2.73 -14.56
CA ALA A 108 1.20 2.26 -13.73
C ALA A 108 0.46 1.08 -14.39
N TYR A 109 -0.14 0.25 -13.54
CA TYR A 109 -0.89 -0.92 -13.94
C TYR A 109 -2.11 -1.06 -13.07
N ILE A 110 -3.19 -1.57 -13.66
CA ILE A 110 -4.41 -1.89 -12.91
C ILE A 110 -4.18 -3.16 -12.11
N VAL A 111 -4.59 -3.17 -10.85
CA VAL A 111 -4.41 -4.27 -9.91
C VAL A 111 -5.73 -5.01 -9.70
N PHE A 112 -5.74 -6.31 -9.99
CA PHE A 112 -6.88 -7.20 -9.71
C PHE A 112 -6.46 -8.33 -8.74
N PRO A 113 -6.95 -8.34 -7.49
CA PRO A 113 -6.67 -9.44 -6.57
C PRO A 113 -7.37 -10.74 -7.02
N ILE A 114 -6.68 -11.87 -6.89
CA ILE A 114 -7.21 -13.20 -7.18
C ILE A 114 -7.80 -13.80 -5.90
N GLY A 115 -9.03 -14.31 -6.00
CA GLY A 115 -9.74 -14.93 -4.88
C GLY A 115 -10.14 -13.94 -3.79
N ARG A 116 -9.93 -14.34 -2.52
CA ARG A 116 -10.29 -13.51 -1.37
C ARG A 116 -9.22 -12.47 -1.06
N PHE A 117 -9.65 -11.26 -0.76
CA PHE A 117 -8.76 -10.20 -0.33
C PHE A 117 -9.44 -9.27 0.69
N ARG A 118 -8.63 -8.42 1.32
CA ARG A 118 -9.05 -7.41 2.28
C ARG A 118 -8.13 -6.20 2.20
N CYS A 119 -8.66 -5.03 2.52
CA CYS A 119 -7.93 -3.77 2.38
C CYS A 119 -7.78 -3.07 3.73
N ILE A 120 -6.69 -2.32 3.86
CA ILE A 120 -6.48 -1.29 4.88
C ILE A 120 -6.11 -0.01 4.14
N TRP A 121 -6.64 1.12 4.59
CA TRP A 121 -6.27 2.44 4.09
C TRP A 121 -6.32 3.47 5.22
N TYR A 122 -5.59 4.55 5.07
CA TYR A 122 -5.69 5.70 5.96
C TYR A 122 -6.56 6.77 5.29
N PRO A 123 -7.67 7.20 5.90
CA PRO A 123 -8.61 8.09 5.25
C PRO A 123 -8.01 9.48 5.01
N ASN A 124 -8.43 10.13 3.94
CA ASN A 124 -8.02 11.50 3.57
C ASN A 124 -6.50 11.72 3.45
N SER A 125 -5.72 10.70 3.08
CA SER A 125 -4.29 10.86 2.86
C SER A 125 -3.80 10.09 1.62
N PRO A 126 -3.10 10.77 0.70
CA PRO A 126 -2.60 10.15 -0.52
C PRO A 126 -1.43 9.20 -0.31
N ASP A 127 -0.64 9.44 0.73
CA ASP A 127 0.46 8.58 1.12
C ASP A 127 0.42 8.36 2.63
N PHE A 128 0.34 7.09 3.04
CA PHE A 128 0.37 6.71 4.45
C PHE A 128 1.60 7.26 5.17
N ILE A 129 2.75 7.35 4.47
CA ILE A 129 4.03 7.78 5.02
C ILE A 129 4.03 9.26 5.41
N GLU A 130 3.25 10.12 4.75
CA GLU A 130 3.18 11.55 5.08
C GLU A 130 2.68 11.81 6.51
N ASN A 131 1.94 10.86 7.09
CA ASN A 131 1.43 10.97 8.45
C ASN A 131 2.41 10.45 9.50
N ILE A 132 3.54 9.88 9.07
CA ILE A 132 4.50 9.22 9.94
C ILE A 132 5.63 10.20 10.28
N PRO A 133 5.95 10.40 11.57
CA PRO A 133 7.13 11.17 11.95
C PRO A 133 8.38 10.63 11.25
N THR A 134 9.09 11.50 10.53
CA THR A 134 10.12 11.15 9.53
C THR A 134 11.36 10.45 10.10
N TYR A 135 11.48 10.30 11.42
CA TYR A 135 12.67 9.74 12.08
C TYR A 135 12.29 8.77 13.18
N CYS A 136 12.60 7.49 12.97
CA CYS A 136 12.41 6.44 13.95
C CYS A 136 13.51 5.37 13.77
N GLU A 137 14.79 5.77 13.82
CA GLU A 137 15.88 4.85 14.15
C GLU A 137 15.92 4.63 15.67
N PHE A 138 14.80 4.17 16.25
CA PHE A 138 14.71 3.97 17.70
C PHE A 138 15.80 3.05 18.25
N ASP A 139 16.24 2.11 17.42
CA ASP A 139 17.23 1.10 17.76
C ASP A 139 18.65 1.69 17.84
N ASN A 140 18.91 2.88 17.27
CA ASN A 140 20.25 3.48 17.17
C ASN A 140 20.46 4.70 18.10
N ILE A 141 19.42 5.21 18.75
CA ILE A 141 19.57 6.35 19.67
C ILE A 141 20.21 5.86 20.97
N THR A 142 21.47 6.22 21.18
CA THR A 142 22.29 5.75 22.30
C THR A 142 22.72 6.85 23.26
N ASN A 143 22.57 8.13 22.88
CA ASN A 143 23.03 9.26 23.68
C ASN A 143 22.11 10.50 23.60
N ASP A 144 22.31 11.43 24.54
CA ASP A 144 21.50 12.64 24.70
C ASP A 144 21.62 13.63 23.52
N ARG A 145 22.75 13.63 22.82
CA ARG A 145 22.96 14.52 21.66
C ARG A 145 22.12 14.10 20.46
N GLU A 146 22.06 12.80 20.17
CA GLU A 146 21.18 12.25 19.13
C GLU A 146 19.72 12.54 19.44
N MET A 147 19.35 12.46 20.72
CA MET A 147 18.03 12.80 21.20
C MET A 147 17.66 14.26 21.02
N GLU A 148 18.55 15.18 21.39
CA GLU A 148 18.31 16.60 21.22
C GLU A 148 18.16 16.97 19.74
N ASN A 149 18.96 16.35 18.86
CA ASN A 149 18.80 16.51 17.41
C ASN A 149 17.44 15.99 16.91
N LEU A 150 17.01 14.81 17.37
CA LEU A 150 15.71 14.25 17.02
C LEU A 150 14.56 15.11 17.55
N ARG A 151 14.66 15.61 18.79
CA ARG A 151 13.66 16.49 19.40
C ARG A 151 13.53 17.79 18.63
N ASN A 152 14.65 18.44 18.32
CA ASN A 152 14.67 19.68 17.54
C ASN A 152 14.12 19.48 16.13
N HIS A 153 14.43 18.34 15.51
CA HIS A 153 13.84 17.99 14.23
C HIS A 153 12.32 17.77 14.36
N TYR A 154 11.86 16.98 15.32
CA TYR A 154 10.43 16.72 15.54
C TYR A 154 9.65 18.02 15.79
N ASN A 155 10.13 18.86 16.71
CA ASN A 155 9.50 20.14 17.06
C ASN A 155 9.55 21.18 15.92
N LYS A 156 10.40 21.00 14.91
CA LYS A 156 10.44 21.87 13.73
C LYS A 156 9.28 21.63 12.77
N TYR A 157 8.78 20.40 12.69
CA TYR A 157 7.77 20.01 11.70
C TYR A 157 6.37 19.79 12.29
N GLU A 158 6.26 19.68 13.61
CA GLU A 158 4.98 19.57 14.30
C GLU A 158 4.36 20.95 14.54
N LYS A 159 3.02 20.98 14.56
CA LYS A 159 2.27 22.17 14.93
C LYS A 159 2.56 22.52 16.39
N ASP A 160 2.40 23.80 16.75
CA ASP A 160 2.72 24.29 18.10
C ASP A 160 2.04 23.47 19.22
N ASP A 161 0.81 23.01 19.00
CA ASP A 161 0.05 22.18 19.96
C ASP A 161 0.57 20.73 20.11
N ASP A 162 1.36 20.24 19.15
CA ASP A 162 1.91 18.88 19.14
C ASP A 162 3.38 18.83 19.59
N LYS A 163 4.02 20.01 19.76
CA LYS A 163 5.40 20.12 20.26
C LYS A 163 5.57 19.34 21.54
N ILE A 164 6.71 18.67 21.67
CA ILE A 164 6.99 17.87 22.84
C ILE A 164 8.01 18.58 23.74
N GLU A 165 7.52 18.99 24.90
CA GLU A 165 8.34 19.19 26.09
C GLU A 165 8.67 17.81 26.64
N ILE A 166 9.92 17.37 26.49
CA ILE A 166 10.34 16.03 26.89
C ILE A 166 11.51 16.18 27.83
N GLU A 167 11.47 15.44 28.93
CA GLU A 167 12.54 15.42 29.91
C GLU A 167 13.47 14.22 29.68
N THR A 168 12.98 13.10 29.10
CA THR A 168 13.79 11.89 28.87
C THR A 168 13.63 11.18 27.50
N ILE A 169 14.66 10.42 27.10
CA ILE A 169 14.65 9.52 25.92
C ILE A 169 13.45 8.57 25.92
N SER A 170 13.14 8.02 27.09
CA SER A 170 12.08 7.03 27.27
C SER A 170 10.70 7.64 27.01
N GLU A 171 10.45 8.86 27.50
CA GLU A 171 9.19 9.57 27.26
C GLU A 171 8.99 9.90 25.78
N PHE A 172 10.04 10.35 25.09
CA PHE A 172 9.97 10.59 23.65
C PHE A 172 9.60 9.32 22.89
N ARG A 173 10.31 8.22 23.18
CA ARG A 173 10.03 6.91 22.58
C ARG A 173 8.57 6.51 22.80
N ILE A 174 8.05 6.66 24.01
CA ILE A 174 6.65 6.35 24.34
C ILE A 174 5.70 7.24 23.53
N LYS A 175 5.94 8.56 23.45
CA LYS A 175 5.06 9.48 22.70
C LYS A 175 5.02 9.15 21.21
N ILE A 176 6.17 8.88 20.59
CA ILE A 176 6.18 8.51 19.16
C ILE A 176 5.53 7.14 18.94
N LEU A 177 5.80 6.13 19.79
CA LEU A 177 5.14 4.82 19.68
C LEU A 177 3.61 4.96 19.81
N ASN A 178 3.14 5.81 20.72
CA ASN A 178 1.72 6.11 20.87
C ASN A 178 1.15 6.83 19.64
N LYS A 179 1.87 7.79 19.04
CA LYS A 179 1.48 8.46 17.80
C LYS A 179 1.37 7.47 16.65
N LEU A 180 2.39 6.64 16.42
CA LEU A 180 2.39 5.59 15.41
C LEU A 180 1.22 4.60 15.59
N LYS A 181 0.98 4.16 16.83
CA LYS A 181 -0.14 3.27 17.15
C LYS A 181 -1.48 3.96 16.89
N SER A 182 -1.61 5.24 17.20
CA SER A 182 -2.81 6.04 16.93
C SER A 182 -3.09 6.17 15.43
N ILE A 183 -2.06 6.43 14.62
CA ILE A 183 -2.16 6.47 13.15
C ILE A 183 -2.70 5.14 12.61
N VAL A 184 -2.11 4.02 13.05
CA VAL A 184 -2.58 2.68 12.64
C VAL A 184 -4.01 2.40 13.09
N LYS A 185 -4.39 2.82 14.31
CA LYS A 185 -5.75 2.68 14.84
C LYS A 185 -6.78 3.47 14.03
N ASN A 186 -6.37 4.58 13.43
CA ASN A 186 -7.22 5.43 12.60
C ASN A 186 -7.37 4.91 11.16
N CYS A 187 -6.57 3.93 10.74
CA CYS A 187 -6.80 3.25 9.48
C CYS A 187 -8.18 2.56 9.45
N LYS A 188 -8.80 2.58 8.28
CA LYS A 188 -10.02 1.83 8.00
C LYS A 188 -9.66 0.46 7.43
N THR A 189 -10.57 -0.50 7.59
CA THR A 189 -10.46 -1.82 6.97
C THR A 189 -11.80 -2.26 6.39
N GLY A 190 -11.73 -3.02 5.31
CA GLY A 190 -12.90 -3.59 4.68
C GLY A 190 -12.71 -3.88 3.20
N ASP A 191 -13.84 -4.02 2.53
CA ASP A 191 -13.95 -4.15 1.09
C ASP A 191 -13.67 -2.81 0.39
N LEU A 192 -13.18 -2.87 -0.86
CA LEU A 192 -12.90 -1.69 -1.69
C LEU A 192 -14.11 -0.80 -1.84
N ASN A 193 -15.32 -1.38 -1.82
CA ASN A 193 -16.54 -0.63 -1.98
C ASN A 193 -16.83 0.37 -0.84
N ARG A 194 -16.02 0.36 0.22
CA ARG A 194 -16.11 1.29 1.37
C ARG A 194 -15.12 2.44 1.29
N ILE A 195 -14.23 2.44 0.29
CA ILE A 195 -13.29 3.52 0.07
C ILE A 195 -14.04 4.62 -0.67
N SER A 196 -14.36 5.69 0.05
CA SER A 196 -15.01 6.91 -0.47
C SER A 196 -14.03 7.99 -0.86
N ASP A 197 -12.78 7.85 -0.43
CA ASP A 197 -11.78 8.91 -0.50
C ASP A 197 -11.06 8.83 -1.83
N ASP A 198 -11.01 9.95 -2.55
CA ASP A 198 -10.17 10.07 -3.72
C ASP A 198 -8.70 10.18 -3.29
N ASN A 199 -7.82 9.58 -4.09
CA ASN A 199 -6.38 9.70 -3.92
C ASN A 199 -5.89 9.17 -2.55
N VAL A 200 -5.98 7.85 -2.34
CA VAL A 200 -5.56 7.20 -1.08
C VAL A 200 -4.61 6.03 -1.32
N GLU A 201 -3.62 5.86 -0.43
CA GLU A 201 -2.79 4.65 -0.37
C GLU A 201 -3.58 3.49 0.26
N ILE A 202 -3.64 2.37 -0.48
CA ILE A 202 -4.39 1.18 -0.11
C ILE A 202 -3.42 0.00 0.02
N MET A 203 -3.41 -0.62 1.19
CA MET A 203 -2.70 -1.86 1.49
C MET A 203 -3.65 -3.04 1.31
N MET A 204 -3.55 -3.70 0.15
CA MET A 204 -4.40 -4.83 -0.21
C MET A 204 -3.72 -6.18 0.10
N ASN A 205 -4.30 -6.94 1.02
CA ASN A 205 -3.81 -8.27 1.39
C ASN A 205 -4.50 -9.35 0.54
N CYS A 206 -3.73 -9.95 -0.37
CA CYS A 206 -4.15 -11.07 -1.23
C CYS A 206 -2.96 -12.02 -1.44
N LYS A 207 -3.21 -13.27 -1.88
CA LYS A 207 -2.14 -14.23 -2.16
C LYS A 207 -1.49 -13.97 -3.52
N GLU A 208 -2.32 -13.71 -4.51
CA GLU A 208 -1.94 -13.49 -5.91
C GLU A 208 -2.81 -12.38 -6.49
N TYR A 209 -2.29 -11.72 -7.51
CA TYR A 209 -2.98 -10.62 -8.19
C TYR A 209 -2.53 -10.53 -9.64
N TYR A 210 -3.34 -9.89 -10.48
CA TYR A 210 -2.97 -9.49 -11.81
C TYR A 210 -2.52 -8.04 -11.84
N LEU A 211 -1.50 -7.78 -12.65
CA LEU A 211 -1.19 -6.47 -13.18
C LEU A 211 -1.70 -6.43 -14.61
N ILE A 212 -2.54 -5.46 -14.93
CA ILE A 212 -3.16 -5.29 -16.24
C ILE A 212 -2.74 -3.95 -16.82
N TYR A 213 -2.41 -3.94 -18.10
CA TYR A 213 -1.94 -2.74 -18.77
C TYR A 213 -3.02 -1.66 -18.81
N GLN A 214 -2.71 -0.46 -18.30
CA GLN A 214 -3.69 0.62 -18.14
C GLN A 214 -4.31 1.11 -19.45
N LYS A 215 -3.65 0.91 -20.61
CA LYS A 215 -4.20 1.33 -21.91
C LYS A 215 -5.53 0.65 -22.28
N ILE A 216 -5.86 -0.47 -21.64
CA ILE A 216 -7.14 -1.17 -21.87
C ILE A 216 -8.21 -0.82 -20.83
N GLU A 217 -7.94 0.14 -19.93
CA GLU A 217 -8.80 0.50 -18.80
C GLU A 217 -10.26 0.74 -19.19
N GLY A 218 -10.52 1.68 -20.12
CA GLY A 218 -11.89 2.05 -20.48
C GLY A 218 -12.71 0.85 -20.97
N ARG A 219 -12.12 0.02 -21.83
CA ARG A 219 -12.77 -1.20 -22.33
C ARG A 219 -12.98 -2.24 -21.24
N LEU A 220 -12.01 -2.40 -20.34
CA LEU A 220 -12.11 -3.32 -19.22
C LEU A 220 -13.21 -2.90 -18.24
N LEU A 221 -13.27 -1.61 -17.91
CA LEU A 221 -14.29 -1.04 -17.02
C LEU A 221 -15.68 -1.18 -17.62
N ASP A 222 -15.86 -0.84 -18.90
CA ASP A 222 -17.12 -1.02 -19.63
C ASP A 222 -17.58 -2.48 -19.59
N ALA A 223 -16.66 -3.43 -19.81
CA ALA A 223 -16.96 -4.85 -19.78
C ALA A 223 -17.35 -5.34 -18.37
N ILE A 224 -16.65 -4.87 -17.34
CA ILE A 224 -16.97 -5.17 -15.94
C ILE A 224 -18.36 -4.67 -15.58
N LEU A 225 -18.74 -3.47 -16.02
CA LEU A 225 -20.05 -2.87 -15.75
C LEU A 225 -21.21 -3.55 -16.50
N LYS A 226 -20.95 -4.13 -17.68
CA LYS A 226 -21.96 -4.83 -18.50
C LYS A 226 -22.21 -6.28 -18.11
N THR A 227 -21.30 -6.89 -17.37
CA THR A 227 -21.44 -8.29 -16.96
C THR A 227 -22.51 -8.35 -15.86
N ASN A 228 -23.53 -9.21 -16.01
CA ASN A 228 -24.60 -9.38 -15.02
C ASN A 228 -24.09 -9.99 -13.70
#